data_AF-A0A3R7M6G6-F1
#
_entry.id   AF-A0A3R7M6G6-F1
#
_cell.length_a   1.000
_cell.length_b   1.000
_cell.length_c   1.000
_cell.angle_alpha   90.00
_cell.angle_beta   90.00
_cell.angle_gamma   90.00
#
_symmetry.space_group_name_H-M   'P 1'
#
loop_
_entity.id
_entity.type
_entity.pdbx_description
1 polymer ?
#
loop_
_entity_poly.entity_id
_entity_poly.type
_entity_poly.pdbx_seq_one_letter_code
_entity_poly.pdbx_strand_id
1 'polypeptide(L)'
;MGKKAEQKKKEKILEDKTFGLKNKNRSSKVQSYIQSVSKSVNQGNPNERKRTDELDAKRKAREEKRAFEAEMAKLFKDVGGPGKPVTHGPLEEGDAEDADRNLGCAPEDYLFRPEDFEEVQHDERRLEEKLEAEREALKDRTDLTPVTEESFQAWKAAKRVQAAELEAVRVRKAKAGEGKLRGWDLWQMDKELFVDDDDADEEYEREESVDDDNDEEAAYDLS
;
A
#
# COMPACT_ATOMS: atom_id res chain seq x y z
N MET A 1 -8.62 -24.71 5.88
CA MET A 1 -8.46 -25.87 6.79
C MET A 1 -9.83 -26.49 7.04
N GLY A 2 -10.01 -27.80 6.81
CA GLY A 2 -11.33 -28.41 6.82
C GLY A 2 -11.98 -28.42 8.21
N LYS A 3 -13.27 -28.06 8.30
CA LYS A 3 -14.10 -28.06 9.51
C LYS A 3 -13.97 -29.35 10.35
N LYS A 4 -13.70 -30.48 9.69
CA LYS A 4 -13.46 -31.80 10.29
C LYS A 4 -12.17 -31.88 11.12
N ALA A 5 -11.09 -31.21 10.69
CA ALA A 5 -9.82 -31.17 11.42
C ALA A 5 -9.92 -30.29 12.67
N GLU A 6 -10.67 -29.19 12.60
CA GLU A 6 -10.92 -28.32 13.76
C GLU A 6 -11.81 -28.98 14.80
N GLN A 7 -12.85 -29.72 14.38
CA GLN A 7 -13.69 -30.52 15.29
C GLN A 7 -12.87 -31.58 16.02
N LYS A 8 -12.00 -32.32 15.32
CA LYS A 8 -11.12 -33.33 15.94
C LYS A 8 -10.15 -32.73 16.96
N LYS A 9 -9.64 -31.51 16.73
CA LYS A 9 -8.81 -30.78 17.70
C LYS A 9 -9.62 -30.36 18.93
N LYS A 10 -10.82 -29.83 18.74
CA LYS A 10 -11.72 -29.45 19.85
C LYS A 10 -12.12 -30.65 20.71
N GLU A 11 -12.40 -31.78 20.07
CA GLU A 11 -12.76 -33.03 20.74
C GLU A 11 -11.59 -33.58 21.58
N LYS A 12 -10.36 -33.58 21.04
CA LYS A 12 -9.16 -33.95 21.80
C LYS A 12 -8.92 -33.05 23.02
N ILE A 13 -9.10 -31.74 22.89
CA ILE A 13 -8.94 -30.78 24.00
C ILE A 13 -10.01 -31.00 25.07
N LEU A 14 -11.25 -31.32 24.66
CA LEU A 14 -12.33 -31.63 25.58
C LEU A 14 -12.05 -32.94 26.32
N GLU A 15 -11.51 -33.95 25.63
CA GLU A 15 -11.10 -35.21 26.24
C GLU A 15 -9.98 -35.03 27.27
N ASP A 16 -8.94 -34.24 26.97
CA ASP A 16 -7.83 -33.97 27.89
C ASP A 16 -8.28 -33.18 29.12
N LYS A 17 -9.06 -32.11 28.94
CA LYS A 17 -9.52 -31.27 30.06
C LYS A 17 -10.56 -31.94 30.95
N THR A 18 -11.26 -32.95 30.43
CA THR A 18 -12.22 -33.76 31.19
C THR A 18 -11.64 -35.13 31.58
N PHE A 19 -10.37 -35.38 31.26
CA PHE A 19 -9.69 -36.63 31.58
C PHE A 19 -9.61 -36.81 33.10
N GLY A 20 -9.92 -38.01 33.60
CA GLY A 20 -9.94 -38.30 35.03
C GLY A 20 -11.23 -37.89 35.77
N LEU A 21 -11.99 -36.91 35.28
CA LEU A 21 -13.29 -36.54 35.86
C LEU A 21 -14.41 -37.51 35.46
N LYS A 22 -14.21 -38.25 34.36
CA LYS A 22 -15.16 -39.23 33.83
C LYS A 22 -15.48 -40.39 34.80
N ASN A 23 -14.58 -40.70 35.74
CA ASN A 23 -14.79 -41.75 36.75
C ASN A 23 -15.56 -41.25 38.00
N LYS A 24 -15.90 -39.95 38.04
CA LYS A 24 -16.65 -39.29 39.14
C LYS A 24 -17.92 -38.58 38.63
N ASN A 25 -18.46 -39.06 37.50
CA ASN A 25 -19.62 -38.52 36.77
C ASN A 25 -20.95 -38.50 37.53
N ARG A 26 -21.00 -38.99 38.78
CA ARG A 26 -22.21 -38.96 39.63
C ARG A 26 -22.35 -37.66 40.44
N SER A 27 -21.32 -36.81 40.49
CA SER A 27 -21.38 -35.53 41.19
C SER A 27 -21.93 -34.42 40.28
N SER A 28 -22.99 -33.75 40.70
CA SER A 28 -23.60 -32.61 39.98
C SER A 28 -22.61 -31.47 39.73
N LYS A 29 -21.64 -31.27 40.64
CA LYS A 29 -20.59 -30.26 40.51
C LYS A 29 -19.56 -30.63 39.44
N VAL A 30 -19.29 -31.93 39.28
CA VAL A 30 -18.43 -32.45 38.21
C VAL A 30 -19.16 -32.36 36.86
N GLN A 31 -20.46 -32.67 36.81
CA GLN A 31 -21.26 -32.54 35.59
C GLN A 31 -21.36 -31.08 35.10
N SER A 32 -21.59 -30.12 36.01
CA SER A 32 -21.63 -28.68 35.66
C SER A 32 -20.27 -28.15 35.21
N TYR A 33 -19.17 -28.65 35.78
CA TYR A 33 -17.82 -28.34 35.31
C TYR A 33 -17.53 -28.90 33.91
N ILE A 34 -17.92 -30.15 33.63
CA ILE A 34 -17.79 -30.75 32.29
C ILE A 34 -18.60 -29.96 31.26
N GLN A 35 -19.81 -29.51 31.62
CA GLN A 35 -20.64 -28.67 30.75
C GLN A 35 -20.01 -27.30 30.47
N SER A 36 -19.42 -26.64 31.46
CA SER A 36 -18.77 -25.34 31.26
C SER A 36 -17.51 -25.43 30.39
N VAL A 37 -16.69 -26.46 30.60
CA VAL A 37 -15.49 -26.74 29.79
C VAL A 37 -15.88 -27.08 28.35
N SER A 38 -16.91 -27.91 28.14
CA SER A 38 -17.43 -28.23 26.81
C SER A 38 -17.92 -27.00 26.06
N LYS A 39 -18.67 -26.12 26.75
CA LYS A 39 -19.19 -24.88 26.18
C LYS A 39 -18.06 -23.93 25.77
N SER A 40 -17.03 -23.80 26.61
CA SER A 40 -15.87 -22.95 26.35
C SER A 40 -15.06 -23.42 25.13
N VAL A 41 -14.85 -24.73 24.98
CA VAL A 41 -14.08 -25.30 23.87
C VAL A 41 -14.86 -25.27 22.54
N ASN A 42 -16.19 -25.45 22.58
CA ASN A 42 -17.02 -25.47 21.36
C ASN A 42 -17.37 -24.08 20.83
N GLN A 43 -17.65 -23.12 21.72
CA GLN A 43 -18.18 -21.81 21.31
C GLN A 43 -17.09 -20.82 20.86
N GLY A 44 -15.82 -21.05 21.23
CA GLY A 44 -14.71 -20.14 20.91
C GLY A 44 -14.90 -18.76 21.57
N ASN A 45 -13.90 -17.88 21.48
CA ASN A 45 -14.05 -16.52 22.00
C ASN A 45 -15.05 -15.74 21.11
N PRO A 46 -16.20 -15.26 21.63
CA PRO A 46 -17.18 -14.52 20.83
C PRO A 46 -16.61 -13.25 20.20
N ASN A 47 -15.56 -12.65 20.78
CA ASN A 47 -14.89 -11.49 20.18
C ASN A 47 -14.05 -11.85 18.95
N GLU A 48 -13.45 -13.04 18.91
CA GLU A 48 -12.66 -13.49 17.76
C GLU A 48 -13.55 -13.77 16.55
N ARG A 49 -14.74 -14.37 16.78
CA ARG A 49 -15.72 -14.64 15.72
C ARG A 49 -16.28 -13.36 15.12
N LYS A 50 -16.63 -12.39 15.98
CA LYS A 50 -17.05 -11.05 15.51
C LYS A 50 -15.98 -10.37 14.68
N ARG A 51 -14.71 -10.42 15.12
CA ARG A 51 -13.58 -9.84 14.37
C ARG A 51 -13.37 -10.53 13.02
N THR A 52 -13.52 -11.85 12.92
CA THR A 52 -13.38 -12.55 11.62
C THR A 52 -14.52 -12.22 10.68
N ASP A 53 -15.75 -12.16 11.20
CA ASP A 53 -16.94 -11.86 10.39
C ASP A 53 -16.93 -10.40 9.90
N GLU A 54 -16.46 -9.46 10.72
CA GLU A 54 -16.31 -8.04 10.35
C GLU A 54 -15.21 -7.82 9.30
N LEU A 55 -14.09 -8.55 9.38
CA LEU A 55 -13.03 -8.50 8.39
C LEU A 55 -13.47 -9.06 7.03
N ASP A 56 -14.23 -10.16 7.03
CA ASP A 56 -14.77 -10.75 5.80
C ASP A 56 -15.81 -9.84 5.15
N ALA A 57 -16.71 -9.24 5.95
CA ALA A 57 -17.65 -8.23 5.48
C ALA A 57 -16.96 -6.99 4.89
N LYS A 58 -15.88 -6.51 5.52
CA LYS A 58 -15.09 -5.37 5.02
C LYS A 58 -14.37 -5.69 3.72
N ARG A 59 -13.84 -6.91 3.56
CA ARG A 59 -13.22 -7.38 2.32
C ARG A 59 -14.25 -7.44 1.19
N LYS A 60 -15.41 -8.06 1.46
CA LYS A 60 -16.50 -8.18 0.49
C LYS A 60 -17.04 -6.81 0.07
N ALA A 61 -17.22 -5.88 1.00
CA ALA A 61 -17.65 -4.51 0.69
C ALA A 61 -16.63 -3.73 -0.16
N ARG A 62 -15.32 -3.91 0.09
CA ARG A 62 -14.26 -3.31 -0.74
C ARG A 62 -14.25 -3.88 -2.16
N GLU A 63 -14.44 -5.19 -2.28
CA GLU A 63 -14.51 -5.89 -3.56
C GLU A 63 -15.77 -5.51 -4.35
N GLU A 64 -16.93 -5.41 -3.69
CA GLU A 64 -18.18 -4.93 -4.29
C GLU A 64 -18.07 -3.46 -4.71
N LYS A 65 -17.45 -2.59 -3.91
CA LYS A 65 -17.19 -1.19 -4.30
C LYS A 65 -16.25 -1.11 -5.51
N ARG A 66 -15.17 -1.90 -5.53
CA ARG A 66 -14.24 -1.97 -6.66
C ARG A 66 -14.92 -2.53 -7.92
N ALA A 67 -15.78 -3.53 -7.77
CA ALA A 67 -16.56 -4.09 -8.86
C ALA A 67 -17.59 -3.08 -9.40
N PHE A 68 -18.29 -2.37 -8.52
CA PHE A 68 -19.23 -1.31 -8.90
C PHE A 68 -18.53 -0.16 -9.61
N GLU A 69 -17.37 0.27 -9.12
CA GLU A 69 -16.55 1.31 -9.76
C GLU A 69 -16.03 0.86 -11.14
N ALA A 70 -15.61 -0.40 -11.28
CA ALA A 70 -15.21 -0.97 -12.57
C ALA A 70 -16.40 -1.10 -13.54
N GLU A 71 -17.59 -1.46 -13.05
CA GLU A 71 -18.82 -1.53 -13.84
C GLU A 71 -19.28 -0.13 -14.29
N MET A 72 -19.22 0.87 -13.40
CA MET A 72 -19.46 2.27 -13.73
C MET A 72 -18.43 2.80 -14.73
N ALA A 73 -17.15 2.54 -14.54
CA ALA A 73 -16.11 2.93 -15.48
C ALA A 73 -16.32 2.33 -16.88
N LYS A 74 -16.90 1.12 -16.96
CA LYS A 74 -17.27 0.49 -18.23
C LYS A 74 -18.51 1.15 -18.85
N LEU A 75 -19.53 1.45 -18.04
CA LEU A 75 -20.77 2.10 -18.49
C LEU A 75 -20.54 3.53 -18.98
N PHE A 76 -19.70 4.30 -18.29
CA PHE A 76 -19.36 5.68 -18.67
C PHE A 76 -18.39 5.75 -19.85
N LYS A 77 -17.64 4.69 -20.16
CA LYS A 77 -16.85 4.59 -21.40
C LYS A 77 -17.73 4.43 -22.64
N ASP A 78 -18.91 3.82 -22.52
CA ASP A 78 -19.77 3.50 -23.66
C ASP A 78 -20.73 4.64 -24.06
N VAL A 79 -20.84 5.73 -23.27
CA VAL A 79 -21.65 6.92 -23.62
C VAL A 79 -20.84 7.99 -24.36
N GLY A 80 -19.52 7.83 -24.45
CA GLY A 80 -18.67 8.59 -25.36
C GLY A 80 -18.29 7.73 -26.56
N GLY A 81 -19.11 7.71 -27.63
CA GLY A 81 -18.63 7.29 -28.96
C GLY A 81 -17.33 8.05 -29.31
N PRO A 82 -16.47 7.55 -30.22
CA PRO A 82 -15.06 7.97 -30.37
C PRO A 82 -14.91 9.44 -30.78
N GLY A 83 -15.11 10.34 -29.83
CA GLY A 83 -14.64 11.70 -29.83
C GLY A 83 -13.19 11.64 -29.42
N LYS A 84 -12.31 11.88 -30.40
CA LYS A 84 -10.89 12.13 -30.17
C LYS A 84 -10.74 13.12 -29.00
N PRO A 85 -9.72 12.99 -28.14
CA PRO A 85 -9.39 14.06 -27.21
C PRO A 85 -9.17 15.33 -28.03
N VAL A 86 -9.99 16.36 -27.77
CA VAL A 86 -9.93 17.61 -28.51
C VAL A 86 -8.69 18.36 -28.04
N THR A 87 -7.67 18.36 -28.90
CA THR A 87 -6.66 19.42 -28.99
C THR A 87 -6.58 19.87 -30.45
N HIS A 88 -7.03 21.11 -30.71
CA HIS A 88 -6.88 22.07 -31.84
C HIS A 88 -6.48 21.54 -33.26
N GLY A 89 -7.02 21.91 -34.43
CA GLY A 89 -8.03 22.84 -34.98
C GLY A 89 -8.01 22.70 -36.55
N PRO A 90 -8.82 23.43 -37.36
CA PRO A 90 -8.18 24.29 -38.38
C PRO A 90 -8.74 25.72 -38.46
N LEU A 91 -7.79 26.66 -38.55
CA LEU A 91 -7.84 28.08 -38.95
C LEU A 91 -9.20 28.70 -39.32
N GLU A 92 -9.64 29.66 -38.52
CA GLU A 92 -10.13 30.96 -39.03
C GLU A 92 -9.01 31.99 -38.84
N GLU A 93 -8.79 32.82 -39.86
CA GLU A 93 -7.80 33.90 -39.87
C GLU A 93 -8.13 34.95 -38.79
N GLY A 94 -7.20 35.15 -37.86
CA GLY A 94 -7.24 36.19 -36.85
C GLY A 94 -5.89 36.31 -36.18
N ASP A 95 -5.14 37.34 -36.59
CA ASP A 95 -3.89 37.85 -36.04
C ASP A 95 -3.85 37.83 -34.49
N ALA A 96 -2.71 37.36 -33.95
CA ALA A 96 -2.06 37.70 -32.68
C ALA A 96 -1.57 36.46 -31.88
N GLU A 97 -0.27 36.21 -31.98
CA GLU A 97 0.64 35.75 -30.92
C GLU A 97 0.22 34.51 -30.10
N ASP A 98 0.70 33.33 -30.55
CA ASP A 98 0.70 32.07 -29.81
C ASP A 98 1.60 32.13 -28.55
N ALA A 99 1.09 32.76 -27.50
CA ALA A 99 1.60 32.62 -26.14
C ALA A 99 0.52 32.00 -25.24
N ASP A 100 0.87 30.90 -24.57
CA ASP A 100 0.19 30.34 -23.40
C ASP A 100 -1.06 29.45 -23.59
N ARG A 101 -0.94 28.41 -24.43
CA ARG A 101 -1.65 27.15 -24.16
C ARG A 101 -0.74 26.23 -23.38
N ASN A 102 -1.06 26.04 -22.09
CA ASN A 102 -0.56 24.96 -21.23
C ASN A 102 0.86 25.16 -20.67
N LEU A 103 1.05 26.20 -19.83
CA LEU A 103 2.06 26.21 -18.78
C LEU A 103 1.83 25.06 -17.76
N GLY A 104 2.21 23.84 -18.16
CA GLY A 104 3.13 22.99 -17.39
C GLY A 104 2.70 22.29 -16.11
N CYS A 105 1.44 22.35 -15.65
CA CYS A 105 1.07 21.65 -14.41
C CYS A 105 -0.37 21.13 -14.39
N ALA A 106 -0.63 20.01 -15.07
CA ALA A 106 -1.86 19.25 -14.85
C ALA A 106 -1.77 18.61 -13.45
N PRO A 107 -2.63 18.96 -12.47
CA PRO A 107 -2.53 18.44 -11.10
C PRO A 107 -2.55 16.90 -11.04
N GLU A 108 -3.21 16.27 -12.00
CA GLU A 108 -3.30 14.83 -12.22
C GLU A 108 -1.93 14.14 -12.33
N ASP A 109 -0.92 14.84 -12.85
CA ASP A 109 0.43 14.30 -13.06
C ASP A 109 1.30 14.33 -11.79
N TYR A 110 0.87 15.11 -10.78
CA TYR A 110 1.57 15.29 -9.49
C TYR A 110 0.80 14.67 -8.32
N LEU A 111 -0.45 14.27 -8.52
CA LEU A 111 -1.26 13.56 -7.53
C LEU A 111 -0.88 12.09 -7.48
N PHE A 112 -0.47 11.62 -6.30
CA PHE A 112 -0.20 10.19 -6.05
C PHE A 112 -1.44 9.36 -6.36
N ARG A 113 -1.34 8.52 -7.39
CA ARG A 113 -2.37 7.56 -7.72
C ARG A 113 -2.11 6.24 -7.00
N PRO A 114 -3.15 5.46 -6.66
CA PRO A 114 -2.97 4.13 -6.10
C PRO A 114 -2.05 3.23 -6.94
N GLU A 115 -2.00 3.45 -8.26
CA GLU A 115 -1.15 2.73 -9.21
C GLU A 115 0.34 3.10 -9.10
N ASP A 116 0.68 4.24 -8.50
CA ASP A 116 2.07 4.68 -8.29
C ASP A 116 2.72 3.94 -7.11
N PHE A 117 1.92 3.24 -6.30
CA PHE A 117 2.39 2.39 -5.20
C PHE A 117 2.37 0.92 -5.63
N GLU A 118 3.44 0.19 -5.27
CA GLU A 118 3.44 -1.26 -5.41
C GLU A 118 2.32 -1.86 -4.54
N GLU A 119 1.52 -2.77 -5.12
CA GLU A 119 0.45 -3.43 -4.38
C GLU A 119 1.04 -4.28 -3.25
N VAL A 120 0.95 -3.78 -2.01
CA VAL A 120 1.44 -4.48 -0.83
C VAL A 120 0.55 -5.70 -0.60
N GLN A 121 1.09 -6.89 -0.84
CA GLN A 121 0.39 -8.13 -0.54
C GLN A 121 0.22 -8.31 0.97
N HIS A 122 -0.99 -8.05 1.46
CA HIS A 122 -1.38 -8.37 2.83
C HIS A 122 -1.65 -9.86 2.96
N ASP A 123 -0.62 -10.60 3.37
CA ASP A 123 -0.80 -11.99 3.76
C ASP A 123 -1.53 -12.04 5.12
N GLU A 124 -2.67 -12.74 5.16
CA GLU A 124 -3.53 -12.84 6.34
C GLU A 124 -2.86 -13.61 7.50
N ARG A 125 -1.84 -14.42 7.20
CA ARG A 125 -1.08 -15.14 8.21
C ARG A 125 -0.17 -14.19 8.98
N ARG A 126 -0.22 -14.31 10.31
CA ARG A 126 0.68 -13.61 11.22
C ARG A 126 2.13 -13.89 10.82
N LEU A 127 2.99 -12.88 10.90
CA LEU A 127 4.42 -13.01 10.59
C LEU A 127 5.07 -14.17 11.36
N GLU A 128 4.63 -14.40 12.59
CA GLU A 128 5.11 -15.45 13.48
C GLU A 128 4.75 -16.85 12.98
N GLU A 129 3.59 -17.03 12.34
CA GLU A 129 3.21 -18.32 11.75
C GLU A 129 4.10 -18.65 10.55
N LYS A 130 4.45 -17.65 9.74
CA LYS A 130 5.39 -17.83 8.62
C LYS A 130 6.78 -18.15 9.12
N LEU A 131 7.26 -17.41 10.12
CA LEU A 131 8.58 -17.63 10.70
C LEU A 131 8.70 -19.02 11.33
N GLU A 132 7.66 -19.54 11.99
CA GLU A 132 7.70 -20.90 12.53
C GLU A 132 7.64 -21.97 11.43
N ALA A 133 6.85 -21.76 10.37
CA ALA A 133 6.82 -22.67 9.22
C ALA A 133 8.16 -22.71 8.48
N GLU A 134 8.81 -21.56 8.28
CA GLU A 134 10.15 -21.48 7.69
C GLU A 134 11.19 -22.14 8.60
N ARG A 135 11.16 -21.87 9.92
CA ARG A 135 12.03 -22.57 10.87
C ARG A 135 11.84 -24.07 10.82
N GLU A 136 10.61 -24.57 10.80
CA GLU A 136 10.32 -26.01 10.68
C GLU A 136 10.93 -26.60 9.41
N ALA A 137 10.78 -25.92 8.27
CA ALA A 137 11.39 -26.34 7.00
C ALA A 137 12.94 -26.37 7.04
N LEU A 138 13.54 -25.53 7.87
CA LEU A 138 14.99 -25.45 8.08
C LEU A 138 15.51 -26.42 9.16
N LYS A 139 14.65 -27.04 9.99
CA LYS A 139 15.06 -27.93 11.10
C LYS A 139 15.79 -29.18 10.62
N ASP A 140 15.43 -29.71 9.45
CA ASP A 140 16.04 -30.93 8.90
C ASP A 140 17.38 -30.67 8.17
N ARG A 141 17.77 -29.40 8.00
CA ARG A 141 18.95 -29.02 7.22
C ARG A 141 20.18 -28.88 8.10
N THR A 142 21.27 -29.58 7.75
CA THR A 142 22.52 -29.60 8.54
C THR A 142 23.65 -28.76 7.95
N ASP A 143 23.43 -28.10 6.81
CA ASP A 143 24.40 -27.28 6.05
C ASP A 143 24.29 -25.77 6.34
N LEU A 144 23.71 -25.40 7.48
CA LEU A 144 23.47 -24.01 7.86
C LEU A 144 24.79 -23.29 8.20
N THR A 145 24.97 -22.08 7.66
CA THR A 145 26.10 -21.22 8.01
C THR A 145 25.97 -20.77 9.48
N PRO A 146 26.96 -21.06 10.34
CA PRO A 146 26.91 -20.62 11.74
C PRO A 146 26.97 -19.10 11.81
N VAL A 147 26.13 -18.51 12.66
CA VAL A 147 26.07 -17.05 12.86
C VAL A 147 27.29 -16.60 13.68
N THR A 148 28.39 -16.35 12.97
CA THR A 148 29.65 -15.81 13.49
C THR A 148 29.86 -14.39 12.96
N GLU A 149 30.65 -13.57 13.65
CA GLU A 149 30.95 -12.20 13.20
C GLU A 149 31.53 -12.18 11.77
N GLU A 150 32.45 -13.09 11.45
CA GLU A 150 33.03 -13.20 10.11
C GLU A 150 31.97 -13.51 9.04
N SER A 151 31.08 -14.48 9.31
CA SER A 151 29.98 -14.82 8.39
C SER A 151 29.00 -13.66 8.21
N PHE A 152 28.76 -12.89 9.25
CA PHE A 152 27.87 -11.74 9.22
C PHE A 152 28.47 -10.58 8.42
N GLN A 153 29.77 -10.30 8.60
CA GLN A 153 30.46 -9.28 7.81
C GLN A 153 30.54 -9.67 6.32
N ALA A 154 30.80 -10.94 6.02
CA ALA A 154 30.75 -11.46 4.66
C ALA A 154 29.34 -11.31 4.04
N TRP A 155 28.29 -11.64 4.79
CA TRP A 155 26.90 -11.43 4.37
C TRP A 155 26.59 -9.96 4.13
N LYS A 156 27.02 -9.06 5.02
CA LYS A 156 26.81 -7.62 4.90
C LYS A 156 27.51 -7.04 3.68
N ALA A 157 28.75 -7.43 3.43
CA ALA A 157 29.49 -7.05 2.23
C ALA A 157 28.78 -7.56 0.97
N ALA A 158 28.37 -8.83 0.95
CA ALA A 158 27.60 -9.41 -0.16
C ALA A 158 26.27 -8.68 -0.39
N LYS A 159 25.55 -8.30 0.67
CA LYS A 159 24.29 -7.55 0.56
C LYS A 159 24.49 -6.14 0.00
N ARG A 160 25.57 -5.45 0.36
CA ARG A 160 25.91 -4.15 -0.24
C ARG A 160 26.22 -4.28 -1.73
N VAL A 161 26.97 -5.31 -2.11
CA VAL A 161 27.26 -5.59 -3.53
C VAL A 161 25.98 -5.91 -4.30
N GLN A 162 25.11 -6.77 -3.77
CA GLN A 162 23.81 -7.08 -4.38
C GLN A 162 22.94 -5.83 -4.54
N ALA A 163 22.85 -4.99 -3.52
CA ALA A 163 22.08 -3.74 -3.59
C ALA A 163 22.64 -2.79 -4.65
N ALA A 164 23.97 -2.62 -4.70
CA ALA A 164 24.63 -1.79 -5.69
C ALA A 164 24.45 -2.33 -7.13
N GLU A 165 24.49 -3.65 -7.31
CA GLU A 165 24.25 -4.29 -8.61
C GLU A 165 22.80 -4.09 -9.07
N LEU A 166 21.82 -4.30 -8.19
CA LEU A 166 20.41 -4.05 -8.50
C LEU A 166 20.15 -2.59 -8.84
N GLU A 167 20.76 -1.65 -8.11
CA GLU A 167 20.66 -0.23 -8.40
C GLU A 167 21.33 0.13 -9.73
N ALA A 168 22.52 -0.41 -10.02
CA ALA A 168 23.18 -0.22 -11.30
C ALA A 168 22.35 -0.77 -12.48
N VAL A 169 21.71 -1.93 -12.30
CA VAL A 169 20.78 -2.50 -13.29
C VAL A 169 19.57 -1.59 -13.48
N ARG A 170 18.97 -1.07 -12.40
CA ARG A 170 17.86 -0.10 -12.48
C ARG A 170 18.28 1.15 -13.25
N VAL A 171 19.42 1.74 -12.93
CA VAL A 171 19.93 2.95 -13.62
C VAL A 171 20.20 2.66 -15.10
N ARG A 172 20.77 1.50 -15.44
CA ARG A 172 20.96 1.09 -16.85
C ARG A 172 19.65 0.94 -17.61
N LYS A 173 18.62 0.32 -17.00
CA LYS A 173 17.29 0.21 -17.60
C LYS A 173 16.64 1.58 -17.83
N ALA A 174 16.70 2.45 -16.82
CA ALA A 174 16.18 3.81 -16.92
C ALA A 174 16.93 4.63 -17.99
N LYS A 175 18.26 4.47 -18.12
CA LYS A 175 19.04 5.05 -19.25
C LYS A 175 18.63 4.52 -20.61
N ALA A 176 18.20 3.25 -20.70
CA ALA A 176 17.70 2.63 -21.92
C ALA A 176 16.24 3.01 -22.25
N GLY A 177 15.63 3.90 -21.47
CA GLY A 177 14.23 4.34 -21.65
C GLY A 177 13.19 3.46 -20.96
N GLU A 178 13.60 2.39 -20.28
CA GLU A 178 12.71 1.53 -19.50
C GLU A 178 12.76 1.95 -18.02
N GLY A 179 11.94 2.96 -17.69
CA GLY A 179 11.82 3.53 -16.33
C GLY A 179 12.30 4.97 -16.23
N LYS A 180 12.08 5.59 -15.06
CA LYS A 180 12.42 7.00 -14.80
C LYS A 180 13.72 7.10 -14.02
N LEU A 181 14.63 7.97 -14.46
CA LEU A 181 15.83 8.32 -13.71
C LEU A 181 15.43 9.16 -12.50
N ARG A 182 16.02 8.86 -11.33
CA ARG A 182 15.83 9.68 -10.14
C ARG A 182 16.68 10.94 -10.28
N GLY A 183 16.29 12.05 -9.65
CA GLY A 183 17.10 13.28 -9.64
C GLY A 183 18.54 13.02 -9.16
N TRP A 184 18.71 12.16 -8.16
CA TRP A 184 20.04 11.70 -7.72
C TRP A 184 20.84 10.96 -8.81
N ASP A 185 20.17 10.18 -9.66
CA ASP A 185 20.83 9.48 -10.77
C ASP A 185 21.32 10.49 -11.81
N LEU A 186 20.49 11.49 -12.13
CA LEU A 186 20.84 12.55 -13.09
C LEU A 186 21.99 13.40 -12.56
N TRP A 187 21.93 13.81 -11.29
CA TRP A 187 22.99 14.56 -10.63
C TRP A 187 24.33 13.80 -10.64
N GLN A 188 24.31 12.48 -10.43
CA GLN A 188 25.55 11.68 -10.50
C GLN A 188 26.10 11.50 -11.92
N MET A 189 25.26 11.61 -12.96
CA MET A 189 25.73 11.52 -14.35
C MET A 189 26.42 12.80 -14.80
N ASP A 190 25.84 13.94 -14.45
CA ASP A 190 26.33 15.24 -14.89
C ASP A 190 26.10 16.28 -13.78
N LYS A 191 27.10 16.44 -12.91
CA LYS A 191 27.01 17.34 -11.75
C LYS A 191 27.08 18.81 -12.15
N GLU A 192 27.79 19.10 -13.23
CA GLU A 192 28.04 20.47 -13.71
C GLU A 192 26.82 21.03 -14.44
N LEU A 193 25.88 20.17 -14.86
CA LEU A 193 24.58 20.59 -15.37
C LEU A 193 23.65 21.15 -14.28
N PHE A 194 23.88 20.81 -13.01
CA PHE A 194 23.09 21.27 -11.85
C PHE A 194 23.85 22.35 -11.06
N VAL A 195 24.32 23.37 -11.75
CA VAL A 195 24.85 24.59 -11.12
C VAL A 195 23.69 25.56 -10.97
N ASP A 196 23.43 26.02 -9.75
CA ASP A 196 22.49 27.11 -9.51
C ASP A 196 23.06 28.34 -10.23
N ASP A 197 22.30 28.90 -11.16
CA ASP A 197 22.66 30.12 -11.87
C ASP A 197 22.62 31.27 -10.85
N ASP A 198 23.79 31.77 -10.45
CA ASP A 198 23.93 32.83 -9.42
C ASP A 198 23.18 34.13 -9.81
N ASP A 199 22.86 34.33 -11.09
CA ASP A 199 22.09 35.50 -11.59
C ASP A 199 20.56 35.25 -11.65
N ALA A 200 20.07 34.05 -11.32
CA ALA A 200 18.63 33.73 -11.39
C ALA A 200 17.75 34.45 -10.33
N ASP A 201 18.38 35.06 -9.32
CA ASP A 201 17.69 35.87 -8.30
C ASP A 201 17.52 37.34 -8.71
N GLU A 202 18.19 37.84 -9.76
CA GLU A 202 18.27 39.29 -10.03
C GLU A 202 17.11 39.88 -10.85
N GLU A 203 16.31 39.08 -11.58
CA GLU A 203 15.32 39.62 -12.54
C GLU A 203 13.84 39.53 -12.11
N TYR A 204 13.52 38.96 -10.96
CA TYR A 204 12.12 38.93 -10.48
C TYR A 204 11.80 40.15 -9.58
N GLU A 205 11.61 41.32 -10.20
CA GLU A 205 10.79 42.37 -9.56
C GLU A 205 9.36 41.83 -9.47
N ARG A 206 8.97 41.38 -8.27
CA ARG A 206 7.56 41.15 -7.95
C ARG A 206 6.84 42.47 -8.19
N GLU A 207 6.09 42.59 -9.28
CA GLU A 207 5.15 43.69 -9.47
C GLU A 207 4.27 43.74 -8.22
N GLU A 208 4.46 44.78 -7.42
CA GLU A 208 3.55 45.13 -6.35
C GLU A 208 2.26 45.49 -7.08
N SER A 209 1.34 44.52 -7.18
CA SER A 209 -0.01 44.80 -7.63
C SER A 209 -0.48 45.95 -6.77
N VAL A 210 -0.62 47.13 -7.38
CA VAL A 210 -1.26 48.27 -6.74
C VAL A 210 -2.65 47.75 -6.42
N ASP A 211 -2.87 47.40 -5.15
CA ASP A 211 -4.20 47.23 -4.61
C ASP A 211 -4.93 48.52 -4.96
N ASP A 212 -5.82 48.43 -5.95
CA ASP A 212 -6.75 49.48 -6.35
C ASP A 212 -7.78 49.64 -5.22
N ASP A 213 -7.31 50.11 -4.07
CA ASP A 213 -8.11 50.50 -2.91
C ASP A 213 -8.77 51.87 -3.19
N ASN A 214 -9.49 52.02 -4.30
CA ASN A 214 -10.20 53.28 -4.55
C ASN A 214 -11.45 53.14 -5.42
N ASP A 215 -12.47 52.39 -4.97
CA ASP A 215 -13.88 52.76 -5.23
C ASP A 215 -14.99 52.01 -4.45
N GLU A 216 -14.74 51.30 -3.33
CA GLU A 216 -15.83 50.63 -2.57
C GLU A 216 -15.88 50.87 -1.05
N GLU A 217 -15.08 51.79 -0.49
CA GLU A 217 -15.14 52.13 0.95
C GLU A 217 -16.22 53.20 1.29
N ALA A 218 -17.10 53.56 0.35
CA ALA A 218 -18.17 54.53 0.60
C ALA A 218 -19.50 53.90 1.10
N ALA A 219 -19.55 52.56 1.29
CA ALA A 219 -20.82 51.84 1.54
C ALA A 219 -21.05 51.37 2.99
N TYR A 220 -20.13 51.60 3.93
CA TYR A 220 -20.25 51.09 5.31
C TYR A 220 -20.03 52.13 6.43
N ASP A 221 -20.47 53.38 6.22
CA ASP A 221 -20.67 54.31 7.35
C ASP A 221 -22.06 54.06 7.99
N LEU A 222 -22.08 53.19 9.01
CA LEU A 222 -23.23 52.96 9.88
C LEU A 222 -23.27 54.01 11.00
N SER A 223 -23.90 55.16 10.73
CA SER A 223 -24.39 56.11 11.75
C SER A 223 -25.87 55.91 12.05
#